data_AF-A0AA95RLP1-F1
#
_entry.id   AF-A0AA95RLP1-F1
#
_cell.length_a   1.000
_cell.length_b   1.000
_cell.length_c   1.000
_cell.angle_alpha   90.00
_cell.angle_beta   90.00
_cell.angle_gamma   90.00
#
_symmetry.space_group_name_H-M   'P 1'
#
loop_
_entity.id
_entity.type
_entity.pdbx_description
1 polymer ?
#
loop_
_entity_poly.entity_id
_entity_poly.type
_entity_poly.pdbx_seq_one_letter_code
_entity_poly.pdbx_strand_id
1 'polypeptide(L)'
;MELELFKLWLKESKGMQEASAKDVVSRIRRALKITEINFEKTNEESISELVNSPEFNELSVFVQSQLKRAITLYQEFMLDNSKM
;
A
#
# COMPACT_ATOMS: atom_id res chain seq x y z
N MET A 1 5.94 -12.48 -4.66
CA MET A 1 6.92 -12.03 -5.66
C MET A 1 6.85 -10.51 -5.81
N GLU A 2 5.67 -9.97 -6.12
CA GLU A 2 5.44 -8.51 -6.23
C GLU A 2 5.79 -7.73 -4.94
N LEU A 3 5.43 -8.26 -3.76
CA LEU A 3 5.71 -7.58 -2.49
C LEU A 3 7.19 -7.56 -2.07
N GLU A 4 8.01 -8.50 -2.53
CA GLU A 4 9.46 -8.47 -2.25
C GLU A 4 10.15 -7.43 -3.15
N LEU A 5 9.70 -7.29 -4.40
CA LEU A 5 10.14 -6.21 -5.29
C LEU A 5 9.71 -4.85 -4.76
N PHE A 6 8.47 -4.73 -4.29
CA PHE A 6 7.99 -3.51 -3.63
C PHE A 6 8.84 -3.18 -2.40
N LYS A 7 9.13 -4.17 -1.55
CA LYS A 7 10.00 -3.99 -0.38
C LYS A 7 11.40 -3.49 -0.77
N LEU A 8 11.97 -4.05 -1.84
CA LEU A 8 13.27 -3.61 -2.36
C LEU A 8 13.19 -2.16 -2.84
N TRP A 9 12.17 -1.81 -3.63
CA TRP A 9 11.95 -0.44 -4.10
C TRP A 9 11.74 0.56 -2.95
N LEU A 10 11.06 0.17 -1.87
CA LEU A 10 10.94 1.02 -0.67
C LEU A 10 12.32 1.33 -0.06
N LYS A 11 13.25 0.37 -0.09
CA LYS A 11 14.60 0.55 0.44
C LYS A 11 15.46 1.39 -0.50
N GLU A 12 15.43 1.08 -1.79
CA GLU A 12 16.33 1.68 -2.79
C GLU A 12 15.82 3.05 -3.26
N SER A 13 14.55 3.14 -3.65
CA SER A 13 13.96 4.36 -4.22
C SER A 13 13.45 5.33 -3.16
N LYS A 14 12.96 4.83 -2.02
CA LYS A 14 12.42 5.67 -0.93
C LYS A 14 13.36 5.78 0.27
N GLY A 15 14.53 5.13 0.24
CA GLY A 15 15.53 5.21 1.30
C GLY A 15 15.07 4.63 2.66
N MET A 16 14.05 3.76 2.66
CA MET A 16 13.51 3.21 3.90
C MET A 16 14.44 2.19 4.53
N GLN A 17 14.55 2.22 5.86
CA GLN A 17 15.21 1.17 6.61
C GLN A 17 14.39 -0.13 6.57
N GLU A 18 15.06 -1.27 6.76
CA GLU A 18 14.46 -2.61 6.66
C GLU A 18 13.19 -2.77 7.52
N ALA A 19 13.20 -2.24 8.75
CA ALA A 19 12.05 -2.30 9.64
C ALA A 19 10.86 -1.49 9.11
N SER A 20 11.10 -0.27 8.60
CA SER A 20 10.06 0.58 8.03
C SER A 20 9.50 -0.01 6.75
N ALA A 21 10.35 -0.55 5.86
CA ALA A 21 9.90 -1.23 4.65
C ALA A 21 9.04 -2.45 4.98
N LYS A 22 9.42 -3.26 5.99
CA LYS A 22 8.60 -4.38 6.48
C LYS A 22 7.25 -3.95 7.04
N ASP A 23 7.19 -2.87 7.81
CA ASP A 23 5.92 -2.35 8.31
C ASP A 23 5.01 -1.91 7.15
N VAL A 24 5.52 -1.15 6.19
CA VAL A 24 4.75 -0.74 5.00
C VAL A 24 4.24 -1.95 4.21
N VAL A 25 5.07 -2.98 4.02
CA VAL A 25 4.67 -4.24 3.37
C VAL A 25 3.54 -4.95 4.15
N SER A 26 3.57 -4.92 5.48
CA SER A 26 2.48 -5.46 6.30
C SER A 26 1.19 -4.66 6.14
N ARG A 27 1.29 -3.33 6.07
CA ARG A 27 0.14 -2.43 5.87
C ARG A 27 -0.49 -2.62 4.50
N ILE A 28 0.29 -2.71 3.42
CA ILE A 28 -0.29 -2.95 2.10
C ILE A 28 -0.95 -4.32 2.02
N ARG A 29 -0.36 -5.39 2.59
CA ARG A 29 -1.00 -6.71 2.67
C ARG A 29 -2.36 -6.65 3.35
N ARG A 30 -2.47 -5.87 4.42
CA ARG A 30 -3.73 -5.67 5.11
C ARG A 30 -4.73 -4.89 4.26
N ALA A 31 -4.30 -3.78 3.65
CA ALA A 31 -5.15 -2.97 2.78
C ALA A 31 -5.72 -3.81 1.61
N LEU A 32 -4.87 -4.60 0.95
CA LEU A 32 -5.27 -5.49 -0.15
C LEU A 32 -6.27 -6.57 0.27
N LYS A 33 -6.22 -7.01 1.53
CA LYS A 33 -7.20 -7.95 2.09
C LYS A 33 -8.57 -7.27 2.32
N ILE A 34 -8.57 -5.98 2.67
CA ILE A 34 -9.77 -5.20 2.95
C ILE A 34 -10.53 -4.82 1.68
N THR A 35 -9.81 -4.42 0.61
CA THR A 35 -10.44 -3.87 -0.61
C THR A 35 -10.80 -4.91 -1.66
N GLU A 36 -10.46 -6.17 -1.43
CA GLU A 36 -10.35 -7.22 -2.45
C GLU A 36 -9.33 -6.80 -3.54
N ILE A 37 -8.49 -7.74 -3.97
CA ILE A 37 -7.32 -7.43 -4.79
C ILE A 37 -7.77 -6.96 -6.19
N ASN A 38 -7.55 -5.68 -6.51
CA ASN A 38 -7.61 -5.20 -7.89
C ASN A 38 -6.47 -4.18 -8.15
N PHE A 39 -5.50 -4.61 -8.96
CA PHE A 39 -4.26 -3.89 -9.26
C PHE A 39 -4.38 -2.89 -10.41
N GLU A 40 -5.54 -2.82 -11.08
CA GLU A 40 -5.76 -1.90 -12.21
C GLU A 40 -6.38 -0.56 -11.78
N LYS A 41 -6.67 -0.39 -10.49
CA LYS A 41 -7.33 0.80 -9.95
C LYS A 41 -6.36 1.94 -9.70
N THR A 42 -6.83 3.15 -9.94
CA THR A 42 -6.16 4.40 -9.56
C THR A 42 -6.04 4.52 -8.03
N ASN A 43 -5.24 5.49 -7.57
CA ASN A 43 -5.06 5.76 -6.14
C ASN A 43 -6.34 6.22 -5.48
N GLU A 44 -7.06 7.10 -6.16
CA GLU A 44 -8.34 7.61 -5.71
C GLU A 44 -9.38 6.49 -5.56
N GLU A 45 -9.46 5.58 -6.54
CA GLU A 45 -10.37 4.43 -6.48
C GLU A 45 -10.01 3.47 -5.34
N SER A 46 -8.73 3.13 -5.21
CA SER A 46 -8.23 2.23 -4.17
C SER A 46 -8.44 2.79 -2.76
N ILE A 47 -8.19 4.09 -2.57
CA ILE A 47 -8.47 4.78 -1.30
C ILE A 47 -9.97 4.86 -1.03
N SER A 48 -10.79 5.15 -2.04
CA SER A 48 -12.24 5.22 -1.91
C SER A 48 -12.81 3.89 -1.43
N GLU A 49 -12.41 2.78 -2.03
CA GLU A 49 -12.84 1.44 -1.62
C GLU A 49 -12.40 1.09 -0.20
N LEU A 50 -11.16 1.43 0.14
CA LEU A 50 -10.65 1.23 1.49
C LEU A 50 -11.50 1.99 2.52
N VAL A 51 -11.79 3.27 2.26
CA VAL A 51 -12.57 4.13 3.16
C VAL A 51 -14.04 3.68 3.27
N ASN A 52 -14.60 3.10 2.21
CA ASN A 52 -15.97 2.58 2.23
C ASN A 52 -16.09 1.20 2.89
N SER A 53 -14.98 0.54 3.23
CA SER A 53 -15.01 -0.76 3.91
C SER A 53 -15.33 -0.63 5.40
N PRO A 54 -16.28 -1.42 5.94
CA PRO A 54 -16.54 -1.49 7.38
C PRO A 54 -15.28 -1.85 8.19
N GLU A 55 -14.47 -2.81 7.71
CA GLU A 55 -13.25 -3.25 8.42
C GLU A 55 -12.25 -2.09 8.60
N PHE A 56 -12.17 -1.18 7.62
CA PHE A 56 -11.28 -0.02 7.71
C PHE A 56 -11.78 1.04 8.70
N ASN A 57 -13.09 1.26 8.72
CA ASN A 57 -13.71 2.28 9.58
C ASN A 57 -13.64 1.93 11.07
N GLU A 58 -13.51 0.64 11.40
CA GLU A 58 -13.28 0.18 12.78
C GLU A 58 -11.84 0.40 13.27
N LEU A 59 -10.91 0.78 12.40
CA LEU A 59 -9.50 0.99 12.77
C LEU A 59 -9.27 2.37 13.36
N SER A 60 -8.27 2.46 14.24
CA SER A 60 -7.80 3.76 14.73
C SER A 60 -7.35 4.67 13.58
N VAL A 61 -7.54 5.98 13.73
CA VAL A 61 -7.12 7.02 12.77
C VAL A 61 -5.65 6.85 12.37
N PHE A 62 -4.78 6.50 13.33
CA PHE A 62 -3.37 6.23 13.05
C PHE A 62 -3.19 5.07 12.06
N VAL A 63 -3.85 3.94 12.29
CA VAL A 63 -3.78 2.78 11.40
C VAL A 63 -4.38 3.10 10.03
N GLN A 64 -5.48 3.86 10.00
CA GLN A 64 -6.09 4.33 8.75
C GLN A 64 -5.10 5.13 7.89
N SER A 65 -4.40 6.10 8.50
CA SER A 65 -3.37 6.88 7.81
C SER A 65 -2.21 6.02 7.29
N GLN A 66 -1.78 5.02 8.07
CA GLN A 66 -0.71 4.11 7.63
C GLN A 66 -1.13 3.23 6.44
N LEU A 67 -2.38 2.75 6.42
CA LEU A 67 -2.90 1.96 5.29
C LEU A 67 -3.02 2.80 4.02
N LYS A 68 -3.59 4.01 4.11
CA LYS A 68 -3.67 4.94 2.97
C LYS A 68 -2.28 5.23 2.38
N ARG A 69 -1.30 5.53 3.25
CA ARG A 69 0.09 5.74 2.83
C ARG A 69 0.69 4.52 2.13
N ALA A 70 0.41 3.31 2.64
CA ALA A 70 0.91 2.09 2.05
C ALA A 70 0.34 1.84 0.64
N ILE A 71 -0.95 2.12 0.42
CA ILE A 71 -1.59 2.08 -0.92
C ILE A 71 -0.90 3.05 -1.87
N THR A 72 -0.74 4.31 -1.46
CA THR A 72 -0.11 5.32 -2.31
C THR A 72 1.31 4.93 -2.72
N LEU A 73 2.13 4.46 -1.77
CA LEU A 73 3.49 3.98 -2.07
C LEU A 73 3.49 2.78 -3.01
N TYR A 74 2.53 1.87 -2.86
CA TYR A 74 2.42 0.71 -3.72
C TYR A 74 2.07 1.08 -5.16
N GLN A 75 1.16 2.04 -5.36
CA GLN A 75 0.82 2.49 -6.70
C GLN A 75 1.94 3.31 -7.35
N GLU A 76 2.65 4.13 -6.58
CA GLU A 76 3.89 4.75 -7.07
C GLU A 76 4.87 3.70 -7.59
N PHE A 77 5.07 2.61 -6.84
CA PHE A 77 5.90 1.49 -7.27
C PHE A 77 5.38 0.87 -8.59
N MET A 78 4.08 0.61 -8.71
CA MET A 78 3.50 0.05 -9.93
C MET A 78 3.68 0.98 -11.14
N LEU A 79 3.48 2.28 -10.95
CA LEU A 79 3.68 3.28 -12.00
C LEU A 79 5.14 3.41 -12.43
N ASP A 80 6.09 3.35 -11.50
CA ASP A 80 7.52 3.38 -11.81
C ASP A 80 7.95 2.14 -12.61
N ASN A 81 7.44 0.96 -12.25
CA ASN A 81 7.77 -0.29 -12.95
C ASN A 81 7.01 -0.48 -14.26
N SER A 82 5.90 0.24 -14.48
CA SER A 82 5.18 0.25 -15.75
C SER A 82 5.80 1.17 -16.81
N LYS A 83 6.79 1.98 -16.42
CA LYS A 83 7.53 2.91 -17.30
C LYS A 83 8.86 2.34 -17.82
N MET A 84 9.22 1.11 -17.42
CA MET A 84 10.34 0.35 -17.98
C MET A 84 9.85 -0.61 -19.06
#